data_AF-A0A955K5L1-F1
#
_entry.id   AF-A0A955K5L1-F1
#
_cell.length_a   1.000
_cell.length_b   1.000
_cell.length_c   1.000
_cell.angle_alpha   90.00
_cell.angle_beta   90.00
_cell.angle_gamma   90.00
#
_symmetry.space_group_name_H-M   'P 1'
#
loop_
_entity.id
_entity.type
_entity.pdbx_description
1 polymer ?
#
loop_
_entity_poly.entity_id
_entity_poly.type
_entity_poly.pdbx_seq_one_letter_code
_entity_poly.pdbx_strand_id
1 'polypeptide(L)' 'LQDIMGNIEFDQPAEIEQVKTFIRKNLASDSSVKVQPTVITITVQSASLAGALRQLLHKLKTELGTDKKIFIRIG' A
#
# COMPACT_ATOMS: atom_id res chain seq x y z
N LEU A 1 -17.04 -21.44 -8.13
CA LEU A 1 -15.90 -20.59 -8.55
C LEU A 1 -15.29 -20.06 -7.27
N GLN A 2 -14.15 -20.66 -6.91
CA GLN A 2 -13.53 -20.66 -5.60
C GLN A 2 -12.44 -19.58 -5.57
N ASP A 3 -12.26 -18.97 -4.40
CA ASP A 3 -11.24 -17.95 -4.07
C ASP A 3 -11.48 -16.60 -4.81
N ILE A 4 -11.49 -15.41 -4.21
CA ILE A 4 -10.62 -14.85 -3.18
C ILE A 4 -11.40 -13.69 -2.55
N MET A 5 -12.16 -13.93 -1.47
CA MET A 5 -12.72 -12.85 -0.63
C MET A 5 -12.25 -13.01 0.82
N GLY A 6 -11.08 -13.64 1.00
CA GLY A 6 -10.40 -13.82 2.28
C GLY A 6 -9.40 -12.70 2.54
N ASN A 7 -9.90 -11.54 2.99
CA ASN A 7 -9.26 -10.60 3.92
C ASN A 7 -9.99 -9.26 3.84
N ILE A 8 -11.25 -9.27 4.26
CA ILE A 8 -11.76 -8.10 4.97
C ILE A 8 -11.08 -8.19 6.34
N GLU A 9 -9.83 -7.75 6.45
CA GLU A 9 -9.22 -7.54 7.75
C GLU A 9 -9.88 -6.28 8.31
N PHE A 10 -10.88 -6.56 9.16
CA PHE A 10 -11.56 -5.68 10.09
C PHE A 10 -10.55 -5.10 11.09
N ASP A 11 -9.69 -4.20 10.63
CA ASP A 11 -8.98 -3.19 11.41
C ASP A 11 -8.23 -2.38 10.36
N GLN A 12 -8.87 -1.39 9.75
CA GLN A 12 -8.16 -0.51 8.81
C GLN A 12 -7.55 0.62 9.64
N PRO A 13 -6.29 0.52 10.08
CA PRO A 13 -5.63 1.69 10.64
C PRO A 13 -5.68 2.79 9.58
N ALA A 14 -5.88 4.04 10.02
CA ALA A 14 -5.94 5.22 9.14
C ALA A 14 -4.76 5.28 8.15
N GLU A 15 -3.64 4.62 8.49
CA GLU A 15 -2.51 4.31 7.62
C GLU A 15 -2.91 3.74 6.25
N ILE A 16 -3.84 2.77 6.15
CA ILE A 16 -4.24 2.16 4.87
C ILE A 16 -4.92 3.20 3.98
N GLU A 17 -5.85 3.96 4.53
CA GLU A 17 -6.59 5.00 3.80
C GLU A 17 -5.67 6.14 3.36
N GLN A 18 -4.72 6.53 4.22
CA GLN A 18 -3.68 7.51 3.90
C GLN A 18 -2.83 7.04 2.73
N VAL A 19 -2.34 5.79 2.76
CA VAL A 19 -1.54 5.22 1.66
C VAL A 19 -2.36 5.15 0.38
N LYS A 20 -3.58 4.62 0.42
CA LYS A 20 -4.45 4.54 -0.76
C LYS A 20 -4.75 5.92 -1.34
N THR A 21 -5.07 6.89 -0.49
CA THR A 21 -5.34 8.28 -0.91
C THR A 21 -4.10 8.92 -1.51
N PHE A 22 -2.94 8.70 -0.92
CA PHE A 22 -1.67 9.21 -1.42
C PHE A 22 -1.34 8.61 -2.79
N ILE A 23 -1.52 7.30 -2.97
CA ILE A 23 -1.30 6.63 -4.25
C ILE A 23 -2.28 7.15 -5.30
N ARG A 24 -3.57 7.26 -4.95
CA ARG A 24 -4.58 7.78 -5.85
C ARG A 24 -4.31 9.23 -6.26
N LYS A 25 -3.85 10.08 -5.33
CA LYS A 25 -3.49 11.49 -5.63
C LYS A 25 -2.26 11.63 -6.52
N ASN A 26 -1.22 10.82 -6.29
CA ASN A 26 0.06 10.96 -7.01
C ASN A 26 0.11 10.15 -8.31
N LEU A 27 -0.54 8.98 -8.35
CA LEU A 27 -0.39 7.98 -9.41
C LEU A 27 -1.71 7.70 -10.13
N ALA A 28 -2.82 8.31 -9.71
CA ALA A 28 -4.16 8.17 -10.30
C ALA A 28 -4.59 6.70 -10.54
N SER A 29 -4.07 5.79 -9.72
CA SER A 29 -4.14 4.35 -9.96
C SER A 29 -4.57 3.60 -8.72
N ASP A 30 -5.32 2.53 -8.94
CA ASP A 30 -5.82 1.67 -7.89
C ASP A 30 -4.73 0.66 -7.45
N SER A 31 -4.57 0.50 -6.15
CA SER A 31 -3.52 -0.33 -5.55
C SER A 31 -4.03 -1.01 -4.28
N SER A 32 -3.63 -2.27 -4.11
CA SER A 32 -4.06 -3.09 -3.00
C SER A 32 -3.04 -2.99 -1.87
N VAL A 33 -3.41 -2.31 -0.79
CA VAL A 33 -2.55 -2.11 0.38
C VAL A 33 -3.01 -3.07 1.48
N LYS A 34 -2.06 -3.85 2.02
CA LYS A 34 -2.25 -4.76 3.13
C LYS A 34 -1.29 -4.38 4.26
N VAL A 35 -1.83 -3.94 5.39
CA VAL A 35 -1.03 -3.62 6.58
C VAL A 35 -1.02 -4.83 7.51
N GLN A 36 0.18 -5.23 7.92
CA GLN A 36 0.45 -6.24 8.93
C GLN A 36 1.15 -5.52 10.12
N PRO A 37 1.13 -6.10 11.33
CA PRO A 37 1.68 -5.46 12.53
C PRO A 37 3.13 -4.99 12.39
N THR A 38 3.96 -5.69 11.60
CA THR A 38 5.38 -5.36 11.40
C THR A 38 5.73 -4.91 9.98
N VAL A 39 4.84 -5.13 9.00
CA VAL A 39 5.11 -4.87 7.58
C VAL A 39 3.89 -4.32 6.85
N ILE A 40 4.10 -3.47 5.86
CA ILE A 40 3.05 -2.95 4.97
C ILE A 40 3.33 -3.48 3.58
N THR A 41 2.44 -4.28 3.01
CA THR A 41 2.57 -4.80 1.65
C THR A 41 1.68 -4.02 0.70
N ILE A 42 2.26 -3.40 -0.31
CA ILE A 42 1.56 -2.63 -1.33
C ILE A 42 1.67 -3.41 -2.64
N THR A 43 0.54 -3.89 -3.12
CA THR A 43 0.42 -4.61 -4.39
C THR A 43 -0.05 -3.64 -5.46
N VAL A 44 0.71 -3.55 -6.54
CA VAL A 44 0.47 -2.62 -7.65
C VAL A 44 0.43 -3.37 -8.97
N GLN A 45 -0.41 -2.90 -9.89
CA GLN A 45 -0.64 -3.57 -11.16
C GLN A 45 0.52 -3.40 -12.16
N SER A 46 1.42 -2.44 -11.94
CA SER A 46 2.48 -2.08 -12.88
C SER A 46 3.82 -1.84 -12.21
N ALA A 47 4.90 -2.32 -12.83
CA ALA A 47 6.28 -2.09 -12.38
C ALA A 47 6.65 -0.59 -12.34
N SER A 48 6.13 0.20 -13.27
CA SER A 48 6.30 1.66 -13.29
C SER A 48 5.70 2.32 -12.05
N LEU A 49 4.53 1.85 -11.63
CA LEU A 49 3.86 2.32 -10.41
C LEU A 49 4.64 1.90 -9.18
N ALA A 50 5.18 0.67 -9.15
CA ALA A 50 6.08 0.23 -8.09
C ALA A 50 7.33 1.13 -7.97
N GLY A 51 7.94 1.49 -9.11
CA GLY A 51 9.10 2.37 -9.15
C GLY A 51 8.80 3.77 -8.63
N ALA A 52 7.69 4.37 -9.08
CA ALA A 52 7.26 5.69 -8.62
C ALA A 52 6.86 5.67 -7.14
N LEU A 53 6.17 4.61 -6.69
CA LEU A 53 5.84 4.40 -5.30
C LEU A 53 7.09 4.26 -4.43
N ARG A 54 8.14 3.59 -4.94
CA ARG A 54 9.42 3.44 -4.24
C ARG A 54 10.13 4.79 -4.06
N GLN A 55 10.01 5.69 -5.02
CA GLN A 55 10.51 7.08 -4.90
C GLN A 55 9.74 7.85 -3.82
N LEU A 56 8.41 7.66 -3.77
CA LEU A 56 7.54 8.32 -2.81
C LEU A 56 7.48 7.59 -1.45
N LEU A 57 8.06 6.41 -1.34
CA LEU A 57 8.06 5.55 -0.15
C LEU A 57 8.65 6.27 1.05
N HIS A 58 9.70 7.05 0.81
CA HIS A 58 10.35 7.84 1.85
C HIS A 58 9.39 8.90 2.41
N LYS A 59 8.73 9.67 1.53
CA LYS A 59 7.69 10.65 1.93
C LYS A 59 6.54 9.97 2.66
N LEU A 60 6.07 8.84 2.14
CA LEU A 60 4.98 8.08 2.72
C LEU A 60 5.33 7.58 4.13
N LYS A 61 6.55 7.07 4.33
CA LYS A 61 7.03 6.62 5.66
C LYS A 61 7.12 7.80 6.65
N THR A 62 7.56 8.97 6.19
CA THR A 62 7.58 10.20 7.00
C THR A 62 6.18 10.65 7.40
N GLU A 63 5.23 10.68 6.45
CA GLU A 63 3.84 11.08 6.70
C GLU A 63 3.11 10.11 7.64
N LEU A 64 3.34 8.80 7.49
CA LEU A 64 2.74 7.80 8.37
C LEU A 64 3.39 7.73 9.75
N GLY A 65 4.58 8.30 9.93
CA GLY A 65 5.35 8.20 11.19
C GLY A 65 5.60 6.75 11.64
N THR A 66 5.59 5.80 10.68
CA THR A 66 5.58 4.37 10.97
C THR A 66 6.94 3.77 10.68
N ASP A 67 7.47 2.97 11.61
CA ASP A 67 8.74 2.25 11.38
C ASP A 67 8.55 0.87 10.74
N LYS A 68 7.31 0.55 10.36
CA LYS A 68 6.96 -0.70 9.67
C LYS A 68 7.69 -0.82 8.34
N LYS A 69 8.13 -2.05 8.01
CA LYS A 69 8.80 -2.32 6.72
C LYS A 69 7.79 -2.31 5.59
N ILE A 70 8.00 -1.48 4.57
CA ILE A 70 7.11 -1.42 3.41
C ILE A 70 7.66 -2.30 2.28
N PHE A 71 6.85 -3.28 1.87
CA PHE A 71 7.10 -4.17 0.74
C PHE A 71 6.23 -3.75 -0.44
N ILE A 72 6.85 -3.62 -1.62
CA ILE A 72 6.14 -3.32 -2.86
C ILE A 72 6.15 -4.59 -3.70
N ARG A 73 4.96 -5.09 -4.04
CA ARG A 73 4.77 -6.27 -4.89
C ARG A 73 4.07 -5.84 -6.17
N ILE A 74 4.51 -6.38 -7.30
CA ILE A 74 3.84 -6.20 -8.59
C ILE A 74 3.01 -7.45 -8.83
N GLY A 75 1.72 -7.29 -9.10
CA GLY A 75 0.79 -8.41 -9.27
C GLY A 75 -0.63 -7.97 -9.60
#